data_AF-A0A379EDM0-F1
#
_entry.id   AF-A0A379EDM0-F1
#
_cell.length_a   1.000
_cell.length_b   1.000
_cell.length_c   1.000
_cell.angle_alpha   90.00
_cell.angle_beta   90.00
_cell.angle_gamma   90.00
#
_symmetry.space_group_name_H-M   'P 1'
#
loop_
_entity.id
_entity.type
_entity.pdbx_description
1 polymer ?
#
loop_
_entity_poly.entity_id
_entity_poly.type
_entity_poly.pdbx_seq_one_letter_code
_entity_poly.pdbx_strand_id
1 'polypeptide(L)'
;MPKVAIKNEKITSFGGIYHIMDVFSKLGFEKLTESVLGRRGSCGKAFSHGSILGSLFFSYLCGGDCLEDINALTGQFRHRPGTLLPGADTVGRGLKELAEENIVYKSETSGRSYSFNTAEKLNTLLLRMIRRMGLIKGSSIKSVDVFRIALKEEPELLIK
;
A
#
# COMPACT_ATOMS: atom_id res chain seq x y z
N MET A 1 19.95 -33.99 -13.02
CA MET A 1 18.69 -34.12 -12.27
C MET A 1 17.59 -33.42 -13.05
N PRO A 2 16.53 -34.13 -13.49
CA PRO A 2 15.40 -33.52 -14.18
C PRO A 2 14.57 -32.72 -13.16
N LYS A 3 14.34 -31.44 -13.42
CA LYS A 3 13.45 -30.60 -12.62
C LYS A 3 12.03 -31.12 -12.82
N VAL A 4 11.48 -31.85 -11.84
CA VAL A 4 10.07 -32.28 -11.89
C VAL A 4 9.20 -31.03 -11.80
N ALA A 5 8.65 -30.61 -12.94
CA ALA A 5 7.71 -29.51 -12.98
C ALA A 5 6.36 -30.03 -12.47
N ILE A 6 6.08 -29.81 -11.18
CA ILE A 6 4.74 -30.03 -10.61
C ILE A 6 3.84 -28.89 -11.12
N LYS A 7 3.42 -28.98 -12.38
CA LYS A 7 2.48 -28.04 -13.00
C LYS A 7 1.09 -28.70 -13.01
N ASN A 8 0.17 -28.14 -12.25
CA ASN A 8 -1.24 -28.50 -12.33
C ASN A 8 -1.94 -27.47 -13.24
N GLU A 9 -2.52 -27.91 -14.36
CA GLU A 9 -3.19 -27.03 -15.33
C GLU A 9 -4.34 -26.22 -14.70
N LYS A 10 -4.92 -26.69 -13.59
CA LYS A 10 -5.98 -26.00 -12.86
C LYS A 10 -5.46 -24.93 -11.89
N ILE A 11 -4.17 -24.92 -11.58
CA ILE A 11 -3.53 -23.91 -10.72
C ILE A 11 -2.84 -22.91 -11.63
N THR A 12 -3.49 -21.76 -11.84
CA THR A 12 -2.93 -20.66 -12.61
C THR A 12 -2.18 -19.69 -11.71
N SER A 13 -1.04 -19.19 -12.19
CA SER A 13 -0.37 -18.06 -11.57
C SER A 13 -1.29 -16.85 -11.56
N PHE A 14 -1.25 -16.03 -10.51
CA PHE A 14 -2.02 -14.79 -10.37
C PHE A 14 -3.55 -14.92 -10.31
N GLY A 15 -4.14 -16.12 -10.41
CA GLY A 15 -5.58 -16.30 -10.22
C GLY A 15 -6.07 -15.81 -8.84
N GLY A 16 -5.27 -16.06 -7.79
CA GLY A 16 -5.57 -15.59 -6.43
C GLY A 16 -5.58 -14.06 -6.30
N ILE A 17 -4.67 -13.35 -6.99
CA ILE A 17 -4.63 -11.88 -6.89
C ILE A 17 -5.88 -11.25 -7.55
N TYR A 18 -6.41 -11.82 -8.63
CA TYR A 18 -7.63 -11.30 -9.26
C TYR A 18 -8.84 -11.36 -8.33
N HIS A 19 -8.96 -12.43 -7.55
CA HIS A 19 -10.00 -12.52 -6.52
C HIS A 19 -9.86 -11.41 -5.47
N ILE A 20 -8.64 -11.14 -5.02
CA ILE A 20 -8.36 -10.04 -4.08
C ILE A 20 -8.72 -8.69 -4.71
N MET A 21 -8.37 -8.46 -5.98
CA MET A 21 -8.72 -7.23 -6.70
C MET A 21 -10.25 -7.04 -6.79
N ASP A 22 -11.02 -8.12 -7.00
CA ASP A 22 -12.48 -8.07 -7.00
C ASP A 22 -13.04 -7.72 -5.63
N VAL A 23 -12.48 -8.28 -4.55
CA VAL A 23 -12.87 -7.93 -3.17
C VAL A 23 -12.57 -6.46 -2.88
N PHE A 24 -11.39 -5.96 -3.27
CA PHE A 24 -11.01 -4.55 -3.14
C PHE A 24 -12.00 -3.62 -3.86
N SER A 25 -12.40 -3.99 -5.08
CA SER A 25 -13.40 -3.26 -5.86
C SER A 25 -14.77 -3.27 -5.16
N LYS A 26 -15.24 -4.44 -4.70
CA LYS A 26 -16.53 -4.59 -3.99
C LYS A 26 -16.60 -3.80 -2.68
N LEU A 27 -15.49 -3.68 -1.95
CA LEU A 27 -15.41 -2.89 -0.72
C LEU A 27 -15.42 -1.36 -0.98
N GLY A 28 -15.31 -0.95 -2.25
CA GLY A 28 -15.37 0.43 -2.67
C GLY A 28 -14.15 1.24 -2.22
N PHE A 29 -12.98 0.61 -2.17
CA PHE A 29 -11.75 1.26 -1.71
C PHE A 29 -11.31 2.39 -2.62
N GLU A 30 -11.57 2.34 -3.93
CA GLU A 30 -11.26 3.44 -4.82
C GLU A 30 -11.97 4.73 -4.40
N LYS A 31 -13.30 4.66 -4.20
CA LYS A 31 -14.11 5.79 -3.72
C LYS A 31 -13.68 6.23 -2.32
N LEU A 32 -13.33 5.28 -1.44
CA LEU A 32 -12.85 5.59 -0.10
C LEU A 32 -11.53 6.36 -0.14
N THR A 33 -10.58 5.92 -0.96
CA THR A 33 -9.27 6.57 -1.12
C THR A 33 -9.43 7.98 -1.65
N GLU A 34 -10.24 8.17 -2.69
CA GLU A 34 -10.51 9.51 -3.21
C GLU A 34 -11.19 10.42 -2.17
N SER A 35 -12.08 9.87 -1.32
CA SER A 35 -12.72 10.65 -0.24
C SER A 35 -11.76 11.09 0.87
N VAL A 36 -10.63 10.41 1.08
CA VAL A 36 -9.67 10.71 2.16
C VAL A 36 -8.46 11.49 1.63
N LEU A 37 -7.91 11.06 0.48
CA LEU A 37 -6.69 11.65 -0.10
C LEU A 37 -7.00 12.71 -1.17
N GLY A 38 -8.24 12.81 -1.61
CA GLY A 38 -8.65 13.68 -2.70
C GLY A 38 -8.25 13.14 -4.08
N ARG A 39 -8.66 13.89 -5.11
CA ARG A 39 -8.35 13.59 -6.51
C ARG A 39 -6.89 13.91 -6.80
N ARG A 40 -6.25 13.01 -7.56
CA ARG A 40 -4.86 13.21 -8.02
C ARG A 40 -4.81 13.95 -9.34
N GLY A 41 -3.98 14.99 -9.41
CA GLY A 41 -3.78 15.82 -10.59
C GLY A 41 -4.97 16.72 -10.92
N SER A 42 -4.71 17.77 -11.70
CA SER A 42 -5.72 18.79 -12.07
C SER A 42 -6.49 18.43 -13.35
N CYS A 43 -5.90 17.64 -14.24
CA CYS A 43 -6.42 17.39 -15.59
C CYS A 43 -7.21 16.09 -15.77
N GLY A 44 -7.40 15.31 -14.69
CA GLY A 44 -8.13 14.03 -14.73
C GLY A 44 -7.47 12.89 -15.53
N LYS A 45 -6.30 13.13 -16.13
CA LYS A 45 -5.51 12.12 -16.87
C LYS A 45 -4.54 11.34 -15.98
N ALA A 46 -4.33 11.80 -14.75
CA ALA A 46 -3.45 11.14 -13.80
C ALA A 46 -4.14 9.90 -13.20
N PHE A 47 -3.37 8.84 -12.96
CA PHE A 47 -3.82 7.73 -12.13
C PHE A 47 -4.23 8.24 -10.74
N SER A 48 -5.35 7.74 -10.23
CA SER A 48 -5.86 8.11 -8.90
C SER A 48 -4.95 7.59 -7.80
N HIS A 49 -5.02 8.19 -6.61
CA HIS A 49 -4.33 7.66 -5.43
C HIS A 49 -4.75 6.20 -5.12
N GLY A 50 -5.98 5.82 -5.45
CA GLY A 50 -6.45 4.44 -5.35
C GLY A 50 -5.68 3.48 -6.27
N SER A 51 -5.44 3.87 -7.52
CA SER A 51 -4.64 3.06 -8.45
C SER A 51 -3.16 3.00 -8.06
N ILE A 52 -2.60 4.08 -7.50
CA ILE A 52 -1.22 4.13 -7.00
C ILE A 52 -1.05 3.13 -5.86
N LEU A 53 -1.90 3.23 -4.83
CA LEU A 53 -1.87 2.33 -3.68
C LEU A 53 -2.22 0.90 -4.08
N GLY A 54 -3.18 0.71 -4.99
CA GLY A 54 -3.54 -0.62 -5.50
C GLY A 54 -2.36 -1.31 -6.18
N SER A 55 -1.65 -0.62 -7.08
CA SER A 55 -0.48 -1.18 -7.76
C SER A 55 0.60 -1.61 -6.76
N LEU A 56 0.86 -0.79 -5.75
CA LEU A 56 1.79 -1.11 -4.67
C LEU A 56 1.32 -2.32 -3.83
N PHE A 57 0.07 -2.31 -3.35
CA PHE A 57 -0.47 -3.38 -2.51
C PHE A 57 -0.50 -4.72 -3.23
N PHE A 58 -0.95 -4.76 -4.49
CA PHE A 58 -1.00 -5.99 -5.26
C PHE A 58 0.40 -6.52 -5.56
N SER A 59 1.39 -5.64 -5.77
CA SER A 59 2.79 -6.03 -5.90
C SER A 59 3.29 -6.76 -4.65
N TYR A 60 3.08 -6.17 -3.47
CA TYR A 60 3.48 -6.80 -2.20
C TYR A 60 2.76 -8.13 -1.95
N LEU A 61 1.46 -8.23 -2.27
CA LEU A 61 0.70 -9.48 -2.13
C LEU A 61 1.18 -10.58 -3.10
N CYS A 62 1.80 -10.20 -4.22
CA CYS A 62 2.45 -11.10 -5.14
C CYS A 62 3.91 -11.40 -4.79
N GLY A 63 4.41 -10.89 -3.65
CA GLY A 63 5.76 -11.13 -3.17
C GLY A 63 6.80 -10.16 -3.71
N GLY A 64 6.40 -9.06 -4.34
CA GLY A 64 7.33 -7.98 -4.69
C GLY A 64 7.87 -7.29 -3.43
N ASP A 65 9.13 -6.90 -3.45
CA ASP A 65 9.82 -6.24 -2.34
C ASP A 65 10.36 -4.86 -2.71
N CYS A 66 10.44 -4.55 -4.00
CA CYS A 66 10.84 -3.26 -4.53
C CYS A 66 9.76 -2.63 -5.43
N LEU A 67 9.88 -1.33 -5.72
CA LEU A 67 8.92 -0.65 -6.60
C LEU A 67 9.03 -1.17 -8.04
N GLU A 68 10.22 -1.59 -8.45
CA GLU A 68 10.54 -2.07 -9.78
C GLU A 68 9.77 -3.34 -10.14
N ASP A 69 9.47 -4.20 -9.15
CA ASP A 69 8.66 -5.42 -9.31
C ASP A 69 7.26 -5.12 -9.88
N ILE A 70 6.73 -3.92 -9.60
CA ILE A 70 5.45 -3.48 -10.16
C ILE A 70 5.47 -3.58 -11.68
N ASN A 71 6.58 -3.24 -12.34
CA ASN A 71 6.66 -3.29 -13.80
C ASN A 71 6.59 -4.74 -14.32
N ALA A 72 7.18 -5.69 -13.61
CA ALA A 72 7.10 -7.11 -13.95
C ALA A 72 5.68 -7.68 -13.73
N LEU A 73 4.98 -7.20 -12.71
CA LEU A 73 3.65 -7.68 -12.33
C LEU A 73 2.50 -6.99 -13.08
N THR A 74 2.69 -5.74 -13.51
CA THR A 74 1.64 -4.96 -14.18
C THR A 74 1.16 -5.64 -15.46
N GLY A 75 2.06 -6.31 -16.20
CA GLY A 75 1.69 -7.11 -17.37
C GLY A 75 0.69 -8.22 -17.02
N GLN A 76 0.90 -8.89 -15.89
CA GLN A 76 0.01 -9.94 -15.39
C GLN A 76 -1.34 -9.36 -14.95
N PHE A 77 -1.33 -8.26 -14.18
CA PHE A 77 -2.56 -7.61 -13.74
C PHE A 77 -3.48 -7.18 -14.89
N ARG A 78 -2.91 -6.81 -16.05
CA ARG A 78 -3.69 -6.43 -17.25
C ARG A 78 -4.47 -7.59 -17.87
N HIS A 79 -4.14 -8.84 -17.56
CA HIS A 79 -4.94 -9.98 -18.03
C HIS A 79 -6.32 -10.04 -17.36
N ARG A 80 -6.51 -9.40 -16.19
CA ARG A 80 -7.83 -9.21 -15.59
C ARG A 80 -8.58 -8.09 -16.35
N PRO A 81 -9.74 -8.37 -16.97
CA PRO A 81 -10.50 -7.37 -17.71
C PRO A 81 -10.79 -6.10 -16.90
N GLY A 82 -10.69 -4.93 -17.54
CA GLY A 82 -10.94 -3.63 -16.91
C GLY A 82 -9.87 -3.19 -15.90
N THR A 83 -8.72 -3.88 -15.84
CA THR A 83 -7.63 -3.53 -14.92
C THR A 83 -6.59 -2.68 -15.62
N LEU A 84 -6.44 -1.43 -15.16
CA LEU A 84 -5.36 -0.55 -15.57
C LEU A 84 -4.67 0.00 -14.33
N LEU A 85 -3.43 -0.43 -14.10
CA LEU A 85 -2.61 -0.01 -12.97
C LEU A 85 -1.34 0.70 -13.46
N PRO A 86 -0.86 1.72 -12.71
CA PRO A 86 0.37 2.44 -13.03
C PRO A 86 1.62 1.57 -12.75
N GLY A 87 2.66 1.78 -13.54
CA GLY A 87 3.98 1.19 -13.29
C GLY A 87 4.78 1.92 -12.21
N ALA A 88 5.96 1.39 -11.90
CA ALA A 88 6.82 1.80 -10.78
C ALA A 88 7.09 3.32 -10.72
N ASP A 89 7.49 3.94 -11.83
CA ASP A 89 7.81 5.38 -11.90
C ASP A 89 6.61 6.25 -11.52
N THR A 90 5.43 5.89 -12.02
CA THR A 90 4.20 6.63 -11.69
C THR A 90 3.77 6.39 -10.25
N VAL A 91 3.94 5.17 -9.73
CA VAL A 91 3.69 4.85 -8.32
C VAL A 91 4.63 5.66 -7.43
N GLY A 92 5.94 5.68 -7.70
CA GLY A 92 6.92 6.43 -6.93
C GLY A 92 6.62 7.92 -6.87
N ARG A 93 6.20 8.54 -7.99
CA ARG A 93 5.73 9.94 -7.98
C ARG A 93 4.48 10.13 -7.12
N GLY A 94 3.50 9.24 -7.24
CA GLY A 94 2.29 9.30 -6.41
C GLY A 94 2.57 9.12 -4.91
N LEU A 95 3.55 8.29 -4.54
CA LEU A 95 3.98 8.15 -3.14
C LEU A 95 4.68 9.41 -2.63
N LYS A 96 5.51 10.06 -3.45
CA LYS A 96 6.14 11.35 -3.09
C LYS A 96 5.11 12.46 -2.87
N GLU A 97 4.02 12.47 -3.64
CA GLU A 97 2.91 13.43 -3.45
C GLU A 97 2.14 13.22 -2.14
N LEU A 98 2.18 12.00 -1.59
CA LEU A 98 1.51 11.64 -0.33
C LEU A 98 2.41 11.81 0.91
N ALA A 99 3.69 12.15 0.72
CA ALA A 99 4.61 12.38 1.82
C ALA A 99 4.24 13.66 2.57
N GLU A 100 4.24 13.58 3.91
CA GLU A 100 4.04 14.72 4.80
C GLU A 100 5.39 15.14 5.41
N GLU A 101 5.52 16.38 5.87
CA GLU A 101 6.74 16.84 6.55
C GLU A 101 6.86 16.22 7.94
N ASN A 102 8.10 16.01 8.40
CA ASN A 102 8.35 15.49 9.74
C ASN A 102 8.18 16.60 10.78
N ILE A 103 7.58 16.24 11.92
CA ILE A 103 7.57 17.06 13.13
C ILE A 103 8.87 16.76 13.87
N VAL A 104 9.67 17.80 14.11
CA VAL A 104 10.92 17.68 14.87
C VAL A 104 10.68 18.10 16.31
N TYR A 105 10.83 17.16 17.23
CA TYR A 105 10.80 17.41 18.67
C TYR A 105 12.22 17.43 19.23
N LYS A 106 12.59 18.50 19.92
CA LYS A 106 13.86 18.58 20.64
C LYS A 106 13.63 18.25 22.10
N SER A 107 14.25 17.19 22.58
CA SER A 107 14.21 16.80 24.00
C SER A 107 14.94 17.84 24.84
N GLU A 108 14.23 18.44 25.79
CA GLU A 108 14.82 19.40 26.74
C GLU A 108 15.87 18.73 27.63
N THR A 109 15.66 17.47 27.99
CA THR A 109 16.54 16.72 28.91
C THR A 109 17.82 16.23 28.24
N SER A 110 17.74 15.68 27.02
CA SER A 110 18.90 15.10 26.34
C SER A 110 19.53 16.02 25.30
N GLY A 111 18.87 17.13 24.94
CA GLY A 111 19.25 18.02 23.85
C GLY A 111 19.11 17.41 22.44
N ARG A 112 18.71 16.14 22.33
CA ARG A 112 18.58 15.41 21.06
C ARG A 112 17.28 15.78 20.36
N SER A 113 17.34 15.85 19.04
CA SER A 113 16.17 16.02 18.18
C SER A 113 15.69 14.66 17.67
N TYR A 114 14.38 14.46 17.72
CA TYR A 114 13.68 13.29 17.20
C TYR A 114 12.66 13.77 16.15
N SER A 115 12.70 13.17 14.97
CA SER A 115 11.73 13.45 13.91
C SER A 115 10.68 12.35 13.89
N PHE A 116 9.42 12.72 13.83
CA PHE A 116 8.33 11.77 13.63
C PHE A 116 7.32 12.33 12.63
N ASN A 117 6.55 11.42 12.03
CA ASN A 117 5.54 11.77 11.05
C ASN A 117 4.27 10.98 11.37
N THR A 118 3.16 11.69 11.58
CA THR A 118 1.89 11.07 11.91
C THR A 118 1.13 10.60 10.68
N ALA A 119 1.47 11.06 9.48
CA ALA A 119 0.85 10.70 8.21
C ALA A 119 -0.69 10.60 8.31
N GLU A 120 -1.33 11.63 8.86
CA GLU A 120 -2.68 11.53 9.44
C GLU A 120 -3.71 11.05 8.39
N LYS A 121 -3.59 11.53 7.15
CA LYS A 121 -4.48 11.14 6.05
C LYS A 121 -4.32 9.68 5.67
N LEU A 122 -3.09 9.18 5.58
CA LEU A 122 -2.81 7.79 5.25
C LEU A 122 -3.25 6.86 6.38
N ASN A 123 -2.98 7.23 7.63
CA ASN A 123 -3.43 6.47 8.80
C ASN A 123 -4.97 6.44 8.89
N THR A 124 -5.64 7.55 8.62
CA THR A 124 -7.11 7.61 8.52
C THR A 124 -7.66 6.71 7.42
N LEU A 125 -7.01 6.69 6.25
CA LEU A 125 -7.40 5.81 5.15
C LEU A 125 -7.31 4.34 5.56
N LEU A 126 -6.17 3.93 6.14
CA LEU A 126 -5.94 2.56 6.59
C LEU A 126 -6.98 2.12 7.63
N LEU A 127 -7.26 2.96 8.62
CA LEU A 127 -8.32 2.71 9.61
C LEU A 127 -9.69 2.48 8.96
N ARG A 128 -10.06 3.32 7.99
CA ARG A 128 -11.33 3.19 7.28
C ARG A 128 -11.36 1.94 6.40
N MET A 129 -10.24 1.55 5.79
CA MET A 129 -10.13 0.30 5.02
C MET A 129 -10.31 -0.92 5.92
N ILE A 130 -9.57 -1.01 7.02
CA ILE A 130 -9.66 -2.12 8.01
C ILE A 130 -11.09 -2.24 8.56
N ARG A 131 -11.74 -1.11 8.85
CA ARG A 131 -13.16 -1.08 9.28
C ARG A 131 -14.09 -1.62 8.19
N ARG A 132 -13.90 -1.23 6.93
CA ARG A 132 -14.72 -1.75 5.81
C ARG A 132 -14.50 -3.24 5.56
N MET A 133 -13.32 -3.76 5.86
CA MET A 133 -13.04 -5.20 5.84
C MET A 133 -13.67 -5.95 7.00
N GLY A 134 -14.28 -5.25 7.98
CA GLY A 134 -14.87 -5.88 9.16
C GLY A 134 -13.85 -6.42 10.16
N LEU A 135 -12.57 -6.07 10.00
CA LEU A 135 -11.49 -6.51 10.89
C LEU A 135 -11.55 -5.83 12.26
N ILE A 136 -12.26 -4.70 12.35
CA ILE A 136 -12.47 -3.92 13.58
C ILE A 136 -13.93 -3.48 13.69
N LYS A 137 -14.51 -3.54 14.89
CA LYS A 137 -15.89 -3.12 15.19
C LYS A 137 -15.89 -1.83 16.03
N GLY A 138 -16.61 -0.80 15.59
CA GLY A 138 -16.94 0.37 16.42
C GLY A 138 -15.79 1.35 16.73
N SER A 139 -16.15 2.50 17.31
CA SER A 139 -15.38 3.76 17.46
C SER A 139 -14.21 3.75 18.45
N SER A 140 -13.61 2.60 18.74
CA SER A 140 -12.65 2.44 19.85
C SER A 140 -11.16 2.50 19.46
N ILE A 141 -10.83 2.63 18.18
CA ILE A 141 -9.43 2.66 17.75
C ILE A 141 -8.94 4.10 17.65
N LYS A 142 -8.11 4.48 18.64
CA LYS A 142 -7.54 5.83 18.77
C LYS A 142 -6.17 6.00 18.09
N SER A 143 -5.54 4.90 17.67
CA SER A 143 -4.30 4.89 16.91
C SER A 143 -4.06 3.50 16.34
N VAL A 144 -3.57 3.42 15.10
CA VAL A 144 -2.85 2.23 14.63
C VAL A 144 -1.54 2.76 14.07
N ASP A 145 -0.43 2.45 14.72
CA ASP A 145 0.91 2.60 14.14
C ASP A 145 1.06 1.51 13.04
N VAL A 146 0.38 1.71 11.91
CA VAL A 146 0.34 0.73 10.80
C VAL A 146 1.66 0.72 10.01
N PHE A 147 2.54 1.71 10.19
CA PHE A 147 3.77 1.87 9.42
C PHE A 147 4.97 1.04 9.89
N ARG A 148 4.76 -0.08 10.61
CA ARG A 148 5.87 -1.03 10.88
C ARG A 148 6.21 -1.93 9.68
N ILE A 149 5.46 -1.87 8.56
CA ILE A 149 5.70 -2.73 7.38
C ILE A 149 6.80 -2.18 6.43
N ALA A 150 7.27 -0.94 6.58
CA ALA A 150 8.24 -0.35 5.63
C ALA A 150 9.66 -0.12 6.17
N LEU A 151 9.95 -0.39 7.46
CA LEU A 151 11.31 -0.29 8.01
C LEU A 151 11.78 -1.68 8.40
N LYS A 152 12.23 -2.44 7.40
CA LYS A 152 13.10 -3.59 7.63
C LYS A 152 14.51 -3.05 7.81
N GLU A 153 15.14 -3.46 8.91
CA GLU A 153 16.45 -3.06 9.46
C GLU A 153 16.47 -1.81 10.35
N GLU A 154 15.96 -1.97 11.57
CA GLU A 154 16.62 -1.40 12.76
C GLU A 154 17.06 -2.59 13.63
N PRO A 155 18.37 -2.81 13.84
CA PRO A 155 18.85 -3.87 14.72
C PRO A 155 18.41 -3.59 16.16
N GLU A 156 18.17 -4.67 16.86
CA GLU A 156 17.71 -4.74 18.25
C GLU A 156 18.41 -3.72 19.17
N LEU A 157 17.65 -2.73 19.62
CA LEU A 157 17.98 -1.99 20.83
C LEU A 157 17.69 -2.91 22.03
N LEU A 158 18.68 -3.76 22.31
CA LEU A 158 18.91 -4.37 23.61
C LEU A 158 18.94 -3.27 24.68
N ILE A 159 17.85 -3.14 25.42
CA ILE A 159 17.86 -2.48 26.72
C ILE A 159 17.86 -3.60 27.76
N LYS A 160 18.94 -3.62 28.55
CA LYS A 160 19.12 -4.50 29.70
C LYS A 160 17.99 -4.35 30.72
#